data_AF-A0A258CIV9-F1
#
_entry.id   AF-A0A258CIV9-F1
#
_cell.length_a   1.000
_cell.length_b   1.000
_cell.length_c   1.000
_cell.angle_alpha   90.00
_cell.angle_beta   90.00
_cell.angle_gamma   90.00
#
_symmetry.space_group_name_H-M   'P 1'
#
loop_
_entity.id
_entity.type
_entity.pdbx_description
1 polymer ?
#
loop_
_entity_poly.entity_id
_entity_poly.type
_entity_poly.pdbx_seq_one_letter_code
_entity_poly.pdbx_strand_id
1 'polypeptide(L)' 'PQEMIEVSHLGLAEQAVGSAPRIGEAMSLEALERAHIAGVLSSSDTLDQAARTLGIDASTLYRKRKQYGL' A
#
# COMPACT_ATOMS: atom_id res chain seq x y z
N PRO A 1 -38.22 -20.39 2.82
CA PRO A 1 -37.14 -20.07 3.80
C PRO A 1 -36.01 -19.35 3.07
N GLN A 2 -35.79 -18.07 3.38
CA GLN A 2 -34.72 -17.27 2.75
C GLN A 2 -33.39 -17.69 3.38
N GLU A 3 -32.47 -18.15 2.56
CA GLU A 3 -31.08 -18.43 2.93
C GLU A 3 -30.40 -17.09 3.20
N MET A 4 -30.28 -16.73 4.47
CA MET A 4 -29.62 -15.49 4.88
C MET A 4 -28.11 -15.67 4.67
N ILE A 5 -27.52 -14.91 3.75
CA ILE A 5 -26.07 -14.94 3.53
C ILE A 5 -25.40 -14.15 4.66
N GLU A 6 -24.75 -14.88 5.55
CA GLU A 6 -23.92 -14.33 6.62
C GLU A 6 -22.68 -13.60 6.06
N VAL A 7 -22.23 -12.57 6.76
CA VAL A 7 -21.08 -11.73 6.35
C VAL A 7 -19.80 -12.57 6.15
N SER A 8 -19.70 -13.69 6.87
CA SER A 8 -18.62 -14.68 6.77
C SER A 8 -18.57 -15.39 5.41
N HIS A 9 -19.70 -15.54 4.73
CA HIS A 9 -19.78 -16.19 3.41
C HIS A 9 -19.24 -15.31 2.28
N LEU A 10 -19.11 -14.01 2.52
CA LEU A 10 -18.62 -13.03 1.53
C LEU A 10 -17.09 -12.94 1.47
N GLY A 11 -16.36 -13.71 2.29
CA GLY A 11 -14.90 -13.62 2.36
C GLY A 11 -14.38 -12.24 2.82
N LEU A 12 -15.25 -11.43 3.43
CA LEU A 12 -14.94 -10.10 3.97
C LEU A 12 -14.29 -10.19 5.37
N ALA A 13 -14.46 -11.32 6.06
CA ALA A 13 -13.80 -11.59 7.33
C ALA A 13 -12.40 -12.15 7.05
N GLU A 14 -11.38 -11.45 7.55
CA GLU A 14 -9.95 -11.78 7.46
C GLU A 14 -9.28 -11.62 6.08
N GLN A 15 -9.38 -10.42 5.49
CA GLN A 15 -8.23 -9.86 4.77
C GLN A 15 -7.71 -8.68 5.58
N ALA A 16 -7.09 -8.97 6.73
CA ALA A 16 -6.24 -8.02 7.45
C ALA A 16 -4.90 -7.82 6.71
N VAL A 17 -4.96 -7.60 5.40
CA VAL A 17 -3.86 -6.96 4.66
C VAL A 17 -4.00 -5.49 5.02
N GLY A 18 -3.02 -4.99 5.79
CA GLY A 18 -3.08 -3.71 6.50
C GLY A 18 -3.85 -2.63 5.76
N SER A 19 -4.85 -2.05 6.44
CA SER A 19 -5.65 -0.95 5.89
C SER A 19 -4.72 0.06 5.26
N ALA A 20 -4.87 0.30 3.95
CA ALA A 20 -4.09 1.31 3.27
C ALA A 20 -4.27 2.66 4.01
N PRO A 21 -3.20 3.43 4.22
CA PRO A 21 -3.28 4.72 4.91
C PRO A 21 -4.34 5.60 4.28
N ARG A 22 -5.14 6.27 5.10
CA ARG A 22 -6.12 7.25 4.60
C ARG A 22 -5.53 8.65 4.62
N ILE A 23 -5.93 9.47 3.64
CA ILE A 23 -5.56 10.88 3.62
C ILE A 23 -6.15 11.57 4.86
N GLY A 24 -5.32 12.30 5.60
CA GLY A 24 -5.72 12.98 6.84
C GLY A 24 -5.74 12.11 8.09
N GLU A 25 -5.29 10.85 7.99
CA GLU A 25 -5.11 9.99 9.16
C GLU A 25 -3.98 10.52 10.08
N ALA A 26 -4.11 10.27 11.38
CA ALA A 26 -3.18 10.72 12.40
C ALA A 26 -1.87 9.90 12.38
N MET A 27 -1.04 10.11 11.36
CA MET A 27 0.27 9.48 11.21
C MET A 27 1.32 10.48 10.71
N SER A 28 2.59 10.12 10.83
CA SER A 28 3.67 10.94 10.30
C SER A 28 3.69 10.87 8.76
N LEU A 29 4.21 11.94 8.15
CA LEU A 29 4.45 11.96 6.70
C LEU A 29 5.38 10.83 6.26
N GLU A 30 6.37 10.47 7.08
CA GLU A 30 7.27 9.35 6.80
C GLU A 30 6.53 8.00 6.78
N ALA A 31 5.60 7.77 7.70
CA ALA A 31 4.80 6.55 7.73
C ALA A 31 3.88 6.47 6.49
N LEU A 32 3.24 7.59 6.14
CA LEU A 32 2.40 7.71 4.95
C LEU A 32 3.21 7.44 3.68
N GLU A 33 4.38 8.06 3.55
CA GLU A 33 5.27 7.88 2.41
C GLU A 33 5.74 6.44 2.28
N ARG A 34 6.19 5.81 3.38
CA ARG A 34 6.63 4.41 3.37
C ARG A 34 5.51 3.47 2.90
N ALA A 35 4.30 3.65 3.43
CA ALA A 35 3.17 2.82 3.05
C ALA A 35 2.75 3.05 1.59
N HIS A 36 2.81 4.29 1.10
CA HIS A 36 2.56 4.58 -0.31
C HIS A 36 3.61 3.94 -1.23
N ILE A 37 4.90 4.06 -0.89
CA ILE A 37 5.99 3.42 -1.63
C ILE A 37 5.81 1.90 -1.67
N ALA A 38 5.50 1.28 -0.53
CA ALA A 38 5.27 -0.17 -0.46
C ALA A 38 4.09 -0.62 -1.35
N GLY A 39 2.98 0.14 -1.32
CA GLY A 39 1.82 -0.12 -2.17
C GLY A 39 2.15 0.00 -3.66
N VAL A 40 2.80 1.10 -4.06
CA VAL A 40 3.18 1.32 -5.46
C VAL A 40 4.13 0.23 -5.95
N LEU A 41 5.17 -0.10 -5.17
CA LEU A 41 6.11 -1.17 -5.50
C LEU A 41 5.43 -2.53 -5.68
N SER A 42 4.44 -2.86 -4.84
CA SER A 42 3.68 -4.12 -4.94
C SER A 42 2.81 -4.19 -6.19
N SER A 43 2.37 -3.03 -6.70
CA SER A 43 1.50 -2.92 -7.89
C SER A 43 2.25 -2.65 -9.20
N SER A 44 3.56 -2.40 -9.15
CA SER A 44 4.35 -1.99 -10.32
C SER A 44 5.21 -3.13 -10.84
N ASP A 45 5.26 -3.30 -12.16
CA ASP A 45 6.10 -4.32 -12.81
C ASP A 45 7.60 -4.00 -12.75
N THR A 46 7.96 -2.71 -12.67
CA THR A 46 9.35 -2.25 -12.65
C THR A 46 9.57 -1.10 -11.67
N LEU A 47 10.81 -0.95 -11.20
CA LEU A 47 11.23 0.18 -10.37
C LEU A 47 11.04 1.53 -11.06
N ASP A 48 11.28 1.60 -12.38
CA ASP A 48 11.10 2.84 -13.14
C ASP A 48 9.61 3.23 -13.23
N GLN A 49 8.71 2.27 -13.41
CA GLN A 49 7.26 2.52 -13.41
C GLN A 49 6.78 3.00 -12.02
N ALA A 50 7.28 2.36 -10.95
CA ALA A 50 7.00 2.79 -9.59
C ALA A 50 7.49 4.23 -9.33
N ALA A 51 8.72 4.55 -9.76
CA ALA A 51 9.31 5.87 -9.60
C ALA A 51 8.51 6.96 -10.33
N ARG A 52 8.06 6.68 -11.56
CA ARG A 52 7.17 7.56 -12.33
C ARG A 52 5.84 7.80 -11.62
N THR A 53 5.24 6.76 -11.05
CA THR A 53 3.98 6.87 -10.30
C THR A 53 4.14 7.74 -9.05
N LEU A 54 5.27 7.60 -8.37
CA LEU A 54 5.62 8.41 -7.18
C LEU A 54 6.09 9.83 -7.52
N GLY A 55 6.34 10.14 -8.80
CA GLY A 55 6.84 11.44 -9.24
C GLY A 55 8.29 11.73 -8.81
N ILE A 56 9.11 10.69 -8.64
CA ILE A 56 10.53 10.80 -8.22
C ILE A 56 11.44 10.03 -9.18
N ASP A 57 12.74 10.31 -9.11
CA ASP A 57 13.74 9.52 -9.83
C ASP A 57 13.92 8.11 -9.24
N ALA A 58 14.27 7.15 -10.08
CA ALA A 58 14.52 5.75 -9.68
C ALA A 58 15.65 5.64 -8.64
N SER A 59 16.67 6.49 -8.71
CA SER A 59 17.76 6.54 -7.73
C SER A 59 17.28 6.97 -6.34
N THR A 60 16.34 7.93 -6.30
CA THR A 60 15.69 8.39 -5.06
C THR A 60 14.83 7.28 -4.47
N LEU A 61 14.01 6.63 -5.30
CA LEU A 61 13.20 5.49 -4.88
C LEU A 61 14.06 4.36 -4.31
N TYR A 62 15.18 4.03 -4.96
CA TYR A 62 16.10 3.00 -4.49
C TYR A 62 16.66 3.31 -3.09
N ARG A 63 17.07 4.56 -2.86
CA ARG A 63 17.59 5.00 -1.56
C ARG A 63 16.50 4.97 -0.47
N LYS A 64 15.29 5.43 -0.79
CA LYS A 64 14.13 5.37 0.13
C LYS A 64 13.72 3.94 0.45
N ARG A 65 13.65 3.06 -0.55
CA ARG A 65 13.38 1.62 -0.37
C ARG A 65 14.37 1.00 0.62
N LYS A 66 15.67 1.28 0.43
CA LYS A 66 16.73 0.81 1.35
C LYS A 66 16.58 1.39 2.76
N GLN A 67 16.25 2.68 2.89
CA GLN A 67 16.04 3.34 4.18
C GLN A 67 14.86 2.73 4.95
N TYR A 68 13.77 2.36 4.26
CA TYR A 68 12.57 1.81 4.88
C TYR A 68 12.58 0.29 5.05
N GLY A 69 13.62 -0.40 4.56
CA GLY A 69 13.71 -1.87 4.63
C GLY A 69 12.66 -2.58 3.77
N LEU A 70 12.30 -1.97 2.63
CA LEU A 70 11.36 -2.51 1.64
C LEU A 70 12.07 -3.29 0.52
#